data_AF-A0A2D4VNK9-F1
#
_entry.id   AF-A0A2D4VNK9-F1
#
_cell.length_a   1.000
_cell.length_b   1.000
_cell.length_c   1.000
_cell.angle_alpha   90.00
_cell.angle_beta   90.00
_cell.angle_gamma   90.00
#
_symmetry.space_group_name_H-M   'P 1'
#
loop_
_entity.id
_entity.type
_entity.pdbx_description
1 polymer ?
#
loop_
_entity_poly.entity_id
_entity_poly.type
_entity_poly.pdbx_seq_one_letter_code
_entity_poly.pdbx_strand_id
1 'polypeptide(L)'
;MIRTVFAVLVAGFAGTIVNALAAMLIGGPAKWALMLMPGRYAVACIVAALLPFIFRAMKPTLGVVVAAIALAGIPSLNAKLVLGVGAPWFNVLLLNAVYAAVAMLVYLAITGDLTQRRRR
;
A
#
# COMPACT_ATOMS: atom_id res chain seq x y z
N MET A 1 -3.04 -9.02 -18.85
CA MET A 1 -3.81 -9.32 -17.63
C MET A 1 -2.97 -10.01 -16.55
N ILE A 2 -2.30 -11.12 -16.86
CA ILE A 2 -1.54 -11.88 -15.84
C ILE A 2 -0.42 -11.07 -15.16
N ARG A 3 0.32 -10.25 -15.93
CA ARG A 3 1.33 -9.32 -15.41
C ARG A 3 0.76 -8.30 -14.42
N THR A 4 -0.47 -7.81 -14.66
CA THR A 4 -1.12 -6.83 -13.79
C THR A 4 -1.56 -7.46 -12.48
N VAL A 5 -2.13 -8.66 -12.53
CA VAL A 5 -2.50 -9.43 -11.33
C VAL A 5 -1.24 -9.70 -10.49
N PHE A 6 -0.17 -10.16 -11.14
CA PHE A 6 1.10 -10.38 -10.46
C PHE A 6 1.66 -9.08 -9.84
N ALA A 7 1.64 -7.96 -10.57
CA ALA A 7 2.09 -6.67 -10.05
C ALA A 7 1.32 -6.23 -8.80
N VAL A 8 -0.01 -6.41 -8.80
CA VAL A 8 -0.89 -6.09 -7.66
C VAL A 8 -0.54 -6.95 -6.44
N LEU A 9 -0.40 -8.26 -6.63
CA LEU A 9 -0.07 -9.18 -5.53
C LEU A 9 1.30 -8.85 -4.93
N VAL A 10 2.32 -8.68 -5.77
CA VAL A 10 3.67 -8.35 -5.30
C VAL A 10 3.71 -6.98 -4.62
N ALA A 11 2.97 -5.99 -5.15
CA ALA A 11 2.84 -4.67 -4.52
C ALA A 11 2.19 -4.74 -3.14
N GLY A 12 1.06 -5.44 -3.01
CA GLY A 12 0.37 -5.64 -1.73
C GLY A 12 1.26 -6.33 -0.69
N PHE A 13 1.93 -7.42 -1.09
CA PHE A 13 2.85 -8.16 -0.23
C PHE A 13 4.04 -7.30 0.21
N ALA A 14 4.76 -6.71 -0.74
CA ALA A 14 5.94 -5.89 -0.44
C ALA A 14 5.58 -4.70 0.46
N GLY A 15 4.48 -4.00 0.16
CA GLY A 15 3.99 -2.91 1.00
C GLY A 15 3.68 -3.37 2.42
N THR A 16 3.04 -4.53 2.58
CA THR A 16 2.69 -5.07 3.92
C THR A 16 3.93 -5.39 4.73
N ILE A 17 4.94 -5.99 4.09
CA ILE A 17 6.22 -6.32 4.74
C ILE A 17 6.92 -5.05 5.22
N VAL A 18 7.09 -4.06 4.33
CA VAL A 18 7.77 -2.80 4.70
C VAL A 18 6.99 -2.01 5.74
N ASN A 19 5.65 -2.05 5.69
CA ASN A 19 4.81 -1.45 6.72
C ASN A 19 4.98 -2.12 8.10
N ALA A 20 5.08 -3.45 8.15
CA ALA A 20 5.35 -4.18 9.39
C ALA A 20 6.76 -3.87 9.93
N LEU A 21 7.77 -3.78 9.06
CA LEU A 21 9.12 -3.35 9.42
C LEU A 21 9.12 -1.92 9.97
N ALA A 22 8.43 -0.98 9.33
CA ALA A 22 8.29 0.38 9.83
C ALA A 22 7.59 0.42 11.19
N ALA A 23 6.56 -0.40 11.39
CA ALA A 23 5.87 -0.51 12.68
C ALA A 23 6.80 -1.06 13.77
N MET A 24 7.68 -2.01 13.44
CA MET A 24 8.70 -2.53 14.36
C MET A 24 9.73 -1.47 14.74
N LEU A 25 10.23 -0.70 13.77
CA LEU A 25 11.21 0.35 14.01
C LEU A 25 10.65 1.49 14.88
N ILE A 26 9.39 1.86 14.69
CA ILE A 26 8.77 2.99 15.40
C ILE A 26 8.13 2.57 16.73
N GLY A 27 7.44 1.42 16.74
CA GLY A 27 6.62 0.95 17.86
C GLY A 27 7.23 -0.19 18.67
N GLY A 28 8.47 -0.58 18.36
CA GLY A 28 9.23 -1.60 19.07
C GLY A 28 9.05 -3.04 18.55
N PRO A 29 9.87 -3.98 19.04
CA PRO A 29 9.96 -5.36 18.51
C PRO A 29 8.64 -6.13 18.54
N ALA A 30 7.77 -5.84 19.50
CA ALA A 30 6.45 -6.48 19.61
C ALA A 30 5.57 -6.28 18.36
N LYS A 31 5.81 -5.22 17.58
CA LYS A 31 5.08 -4.97 16.32
C LYS A 31 5.51 -5.91 15.19
N TRP A 32 6.57 -6.70 15.36
CA TRP A 32 6.94 -7.76 14.42
C TRP A 32 5.83 -8.78 14.21
N ALA A 33 5.02 -9.06 15.24
CA ALA A 33 3.87 -9.97 15.15
C ALA A 33 2.85 -9.56 14.08
N LEU A 34 2.83 -8.28 13.68
CA LEU A 34 1.97 -7.80 12.59
C LEU A 34 2.31 -8.46 11.25
N MET A 35 3.56 -8.89 11.03
CA MET A 35 3.97 -9.60 9.82
C MET A 35 3.40 -11.02 9.74
N LEU A 36 2.94 -11.58 10.86
CA LEU A 36 2.38 -12.93 10.92
C LEU A 36 0.85 -12.94 10.77
N MET A 37 0.23 -11.78 10.51
CA MET A 37 -1.22 -11.66 10.39
C MET A 37 -1.66 -11.80 8.93
N PRO A 38 -2.14 -12.99 8.48
CA PRO A 38 -2.50 -13.21 7.08
C PRO A 38 -3.60 -12.26 6.58
N GLY A 39 -4.51 -11.84 7.48
CA GLY A 39 -5.56 -10.87 7.16
C GLY A 39 -5.03 -9.53 6.64
N ARG A 40 -3.83 -9.10 7.07
CA ARG A 40 -3.21 -7.85 6.58
C ARG A 40 -2.80 -7.95 5.12
N TYR A 41 -2.24 -9.10 4.74
CA TYR A 41 -1.82 -9.35 3.36
C TYR A 41 -3.01 -9.42 2.41
N ALA A 42 -4.09 -10.09 2.83
CA ALA A 42 -5.33 -10.17 2.04
C ALA A 42 -5.91 -8.77 1.78
N VAL A 43 -6.09 -7.96 2.84
CA VAL A 43 -6.59 -6.58 2.71
C VAL A 43 -5.64 -5.73 1.86
N ALA A 44 -4.33 -5.84 2.07
CA ALA A 44 -3.36 -5.10 1.28
C ALA A 44 -3.44 -5.44 -0.21
N CYS A 45 -3.51 -6.72 -0.57
CA CYS A 45 -3.66 -7.13 -1.97
C CYS A 45 -4.97 -6.61 -2.59
N ILE A 46 -6.08 -6.65 -1.84
CA ILE A 46 -7.37 -6.10 -2.29
C ILE A 46 -7.26 -4.59 -2.54
N VAL A 47 -6.66 -3.84 -1.62
CA VAL A 47 -6.49 -2.38 -1.78
C VAL A 47 -5.51 -2.07 -2.92
N ALA A 48 -4.43 -2.85 -3.07
CA ALA A 48 -3.49 -2.70 -4.18
C ALA A 48 -4.15 -2.97 -5.54
N ALA A 49 -5.23 -3.76 -5.60
CA ALA A 49 -5.99 -3.99 -6.82
C ALA A 49 -6.65 -2.72 -7.38
N LEU A 50 -6.75 -1.64 -6.60
CA LEU A 50 -7.24 -0.33 -7.07
C LEU A 50 -6.25 0.36 -8.01
N LEU A 51 -4.93 0.08 -7.89
CA LEU A 51 -3.88 0.71 -8.69
C LEU A 51 -4.11 0.64 -10.21
N PRO A 52 -4.39 -0.53 -10.83
CA PRO A 52 -4.65 -0.59 -12.26
C PRO A 52 -5.88 0.23 -12.68
N PHE A 53 -6.92 0.32 -11.85
CA PHE A 53 -8.10 1.13 -12.17
C PHE A 53 -7.78 2.63 -12.09
N ILE A 54 -7.12 3.07 -11.02
CA ILE A 54 -6.75 4.47 -10.81
C ILE A 54 -5.85 4.97 -11.95
N PHE A 55 -4.80 4.21 -12.29
CA PHE A 55 -3.85 4.64 -13.33
C PHE A 55 -4.39 4.52 -14.75
N ARG A 56 -5.43 3.72 -15.01
CA ARG A 56 -6.11 3.69 -16.31
C ARG A 56 -7.12 4.83 -16.46
N ALA A 57 -7.75 5.26 -15.37
CA ALA A 57 -8.82 6.27 -15.40
C ALA A 57 -8.31 7.72 -15.34
N MET A 58 -7.08 7.94 -14.85
CA MET A 58 -6.61 9.28 -14.48
C MET A 58 -5.31 9.68 -15.16
N LYS A 59 -5.10 11.00 -15.29
CA LYS A 59 -3.80 11.55 -15.70
C LYS A 59 -2.69 11.14 -14.72
N PRO A 60 -1.44 10.99 -15.17
CA PRO A 60 -0.34 10.45 -14.36
C PRO A 60 -0.18 11.07 -12.96
N THR A 61 -0.19 12.40 -12.87
CA THR A 61 0.00 13.14 -11.60
C THR A 61 -1.19 12.94 -10.67
N LEU A 62 -2.41 13.07 -11.19
CA LEU A 62 -3.64 12.87 -10.41
C LEU A 62 -3.75 11.43 -9.91
N GLY A 63 -3.40 10.45 -10.75
CA GLY A 63 -3.43 9.04 -10.39
C GLY A 63 -2.47 8.71 -9.24
N VAL A 64 -1.31 9.38 -9.15
CA VAL A 64 -0.39 9.19 -8.00
C VAL A 64 -1.00 9.70 -6.71
N VAL A 65 -1.59 10.90 -6.74
CA VAL A 65 -2.23 11.49 -5.56
C VAL A 65 -3.40 10.63 -5.09
N VAL A 66 -4.28 10.24 -6.01
CA VAL A 66 -5.45 9.40 -5.71
C VAL A 66 -5.02 8.00 -5.22
N ALA A 67 -4.01 7.40 -5.85
CA ALA A 67 -3.45 6.13 -5.37
C ALA A 67 -2.91 6.26 -3.95
N ALA A 68 -2.08 7.27 -3.67
CA ALA A 68 -1.53 7.50 -2.34
C ALA A 68 -2.64 7.68 -1.28
N ILE A 69 -3.66 8.48 -1.57
CA ILE A 69 -4.80 8.70 -0.67
C ILE A 69 -5.59 7.40 -0.46
N ALA A 70 -5.89 6.65 -1.53
CA ALA A 70 -6.65 5.40 -1.42
C ALA A 70 -5.87 4.33 -0.64
N LEU A 71 -4.61 4.11 -0.99
CA LEU A 71 -3.75 3.10 -0.38
C LEU A 71 -3.35 3.44 1.05
N ALA A 72 -3.28 4.71 1.45
CA ALA A 72 -3.04 5.08 2.85
C ALA A 72 -4.36 5.15 3.63
N GLY A 73 -5.39 5.74 3.04
CA GLY A 73 -6.67 6.03 3.67
C GLY A 73 -7.49 4.78 3.95
N ILE A 74 -7.72 3.92 2.95
CA ILE A 74 -8.57 2.73 3.11
C ILE A 74 -8.03 1.80 4.21
N PRO A 75 -6.74 1.42 4.24
CA PRO A 75 -6.19 0.60 5.31
C PRO A 75 -6.21 1.32 6.67
N SER A 76 -6.07 2.64 6.71
CA SER A 76 -6.15 3.41 7.96
C SER A 76 -7.55 3.43 8.55
N LEU A 77 -8.56 3.62 7.70
CA LEU A 77 -9.97 3.52 8.09
C LEU A 77 -10.29 2.10 8.56
N ASN A 78 -9.85 1.07 7.83
CA ASN A 78 -10.03 -0.32 8.26
C ASN A 78 -9.38 -0.59 9.63
N ALA A 79 -8.15 -0.11 9.85
CA ALA A 79 -7.45 -0.27 11.12
C ALA A 79 -8.19 0.39 12.28
N LYS A 80 -8.74 1.59 12.09
CA LYS A 80 -9.38 2.36 13.16
C LYS A 80 -10.83 1.98 13.40
N LEU A 81 -11.59 1.73 12.35
CA LEU A 81 -13.04 1.54 12.41
C LEU A 81 -13.46 0.06 12.49
N VAL A 82 -12.69 -0.85 11.88
CA VAL A 82 -13.04 -2.28 11.81
C VAL A 82 -12.19 -3.10 12.79
N LEU A 83 -10.88 -2.86 12.81
CA LEU A 83 -9.94 -3.63 13.65
C LEU A 83 -9.73 -3.03 15.05
N GLY A 84 -10.33 -1.88 15.35
CA GLY A 84 -10.26 -1.25 16.68
C GLY A 84 -8.84 -0.88 17.14
N VAL A 85 -7.93 -0.55 16.23
CA VAL A 85 -6.53 -0.25 16.59
C VAL A 85 -6.44 1.02 17.46
N GLY A 86 -5.99 0.85 18.70
CA GLY A 86 -5.86 1.90 19.72
C GLY A 86 -4.70 2.89 19.51
N ALA A 87 -3.93 2.78 18.43
CA ALA A 87 -2.83 3.69 18.15
C ALA A 87 -3.32 5.10 17.74
N PRO A 88 -2.53 6.17 17.98
CA PRO A 88 -2.83 7.51 17.49
C PRO A 88 -3.04 7.53 15.96
N TRP A 89 -3.99 8.35 15.48
CA TRP A 89 -4.31 8.47 14.06
C TRP A 89 -3.08 8.78 13.20
N PHE A 90 -2.23 9.68 13.67
CA PHE A 90 -0.99 10.05 12.99
C PHE A 90 -0.10 8.83 12.73
N ASN A 91 0.11 7.97 13.72
CA ASN A 91 0.95 6.77 13.56
C ASN A 91 0.33 5.78 12.56
N VAL A 92 -1.00 5.60 12.59
CA VAL A 92 -1.70 4.71 11.66
C VAL A 92 -1.59 5.22 10.23
N LEU A 93 -1.83 6.53 10.02
CA LEU A 93 -1.70 7.17 8.71
C LEU A 93 -0.27 7.11 8.20
N LEU A 94 0.73 7.41 9.05
CA LEU A 94 2.14 7.38 8.68
C LEU A 94 2.57 5.99 8.22
N LEU A 95 2.22 4.94 8.99
CA LEU A 95 2.55 3.57 8.63
C LEU A 95 1.85 3.17 7.32
N ASN A 96 0.58 3.49 7.16
CA ASN A 96 -0.13 3.16 5.92
C ASN A 96 0.31 4.02 4.73
N ALA A 97 0.89 5.20 4.96
CA ALA A 97 1.58 5.96 3.92
C ALA A 97 2.86 5.27 3.45
N VAL A 98 3.62 4.63 4.35
CA VAL A 98 4.77 3.78 3.98
C VAL A 98 4.32 2.61 3.12
N TYR A 99 3.23 1.93 3.53
CA TYR A 99 2.61 0.89 2.71
C TYR A 99 2.25 1.43 1.31
N ALA A 100 1.54 2.56 1.24
CA ALA A 100 1.07 3.15 0.00
C ALA A 100 2.22 3.49 -0.96
N ALA A 101 3.29 4.09 -0.42
CA ALA A 101 4.47 4.43 -1.19
C ALA A 101 5.13 3.18 -1.79
N VAL A 102 5.37 2.15 -0.97
CA VAL A 102 6.03 0.91 -1.41
C VAL A 102 5.17 0.15 -2.43
N ALA A 103 3.89 -0.04 -2.13
CA ALA A 103 2.97 -0.75 -3.03
C ALA A 103 2.88 -0.04 -4.39
N MET A 104 2.76 1.28 -4.40
CA MET A 104 2.71 2.06 -5.64
C MET A 104 4.02 1.96 -6.43
N LEU A 105 5.18 2.09 -5.76
CA LEU A 105 6.49 1.97 -6.43
C LEU A 105 6.69 0.60 -7.04
N VAL A 106 6.39 -0.47 -6.31
CA VAL A 106 6.50 -1.86 -6.78
C VAL A 106 5.58 -2.10 -7.97
N TYR A 107 4.33 -1.64 -7.89
CA TYR A 107 3.39 -1.75 -9.00
C TYR A 107 3.93 -1.05 -10.25
N LEU A 108 4.32 0.22 -10.14
CA LEU A 108 4.78 1.01 -11.28
C LEU A 108 6.11 0.48 -11.87
N ALA A 109 6.97 -0.11 -11.03
CA ALA A 109 8.20 -0.76 -11.47
C ALA A 109 7.89 -2.01 -12.30
N ILE A 110 6.95 -2.85 -11.86
CA ILE A 110 6.56 -4.07 -12.57
C ILE A 110 5.78 -3.73 -13.85
N THR A 111 4.92 -2.71 -13.85
CA THR A 111 4.15 -2.33 -15.06
C THR A 111 4.98 -1.52 -16.07
N GLY A 112 6.10 -0.94 -15.66
CA GLY A 112 6.95 -0.09 -16.51
C GLY A 112 6.44 1.35 -16.65
N ASP A 113 5.42 1.75 -15.87
CA ASP A 113 4.88 3.10 -15.87
C ASP A 113 5.89 4.14 -15.34
N LEU A 114 6.84 3.74 -14.48
CA LEU A 114 7.95 4.62 -14.05
C LEU A 114 8.82 5.06 -15.23
N THR A 115 9.07 4.15 -16.18
CA THR A 115 9.98 4.38 -17.31
C THR A 115 9.29 5.14 -18.44
N GLN A 116 8.01 4.86 -18.70
CA GLN A 116 7.23 5.59 -19.71
C GLN A 116 6.97 7.05 -19.34
N ARG A 117 6.80 7.35 -18.04
CA ARG A 117 6.62 8.73 -17.56
C ARG A 117 7.87 9.61 -17.69
N ARG A 118 9.07 9.03 -17.73
CA ARG A 118 10.34 9.77 -17.87
C ARG A 118 10.65 10.18 -19.31
N ARG A 119 9.91 9.65 -20.29
CA ARG A 119 10.10 9.86 -21.73
C ARG A 119 9.06 10.80 -22.36
N ARG A 120 8.10 11.29 -21.59
CA ARG A 120 7.13 12.33 -21.99
C ARG A 120 7.42 13.60 -21.20
#